data_AF-A0AAU8W8G1-F1
#
_entry.id   AF-A0AAU8W8G1-F1
#
_cell.length_a   1.000
_cell.length_b   1.000
_cell.length_c   1.000
_cell.angle_alpha   90.00
_cell.angle_beta   90.00
_cell.angle_gamma   90.00
#
_symmetry.space_group_name_H-M   'P 1'
#
loop_
_entity.id
_entity.type
_entity.pdbx_description
1 polymer ?
#
loop_
_entity_poly.entity_id
_entity_poly.type
_entity_poly.pdbx_seq_one_letter_code
_entity_poly.pdbx_strand_id
1 'polypeptide(L)' 'MKKIFYKGGVSMVNRQDDPTYQCTSCYKPWFQDEIFTGLVIMQPQCPSCGAVIRKLTKDQPLITK' A
#
# COMPACT_ATOMS: atom_id res chain seq x y z
N MET A 1 -3.88 -15.88 -7.82
CA MET A 1 -3.29 -14.57 -8.18
C MET A 1 -4.39 -13.54 -8.42
N LYS A 2 -4.34 -12.42 -7.70
CA LYS A 2 -5.26 -11.28 -7.79
C LYS A 2 -4.50 -10.07 -8.36
N LYS A 3 -5.14 -9.32 -9.25
CA LYS A 3 -4.61 -8.05 -9.79
C LYS A 3 -5.22 -6.89 -9.02
N ILE A 4 -4.40 -6.00 -8.50
CA ILE A 4 -4.82 -4.77 -7.83
C ILE A 4 -4.37 -3.59 -8.69
N PHE A 5 -5.32 -2.89 -9.27
CA PHE A 5 -5.07 -1.68 -10.06
C PHE A 5 -4.94 -0.47 -9.14
N TYR A 6 -3.97 0.39 -9.41
CA TYR A 6 -3.75 1.64 -8.70
C TYR A 6 -3.24 2.71 -9.70
N LYS A 7 -3.26 3.98 -9.33
CA LYS A 7 -2.89 5.09 -10.23
C LYS A 7 -1.51 4.93 -10.90
N GLY A 8 -0.56 4.26 -10.23
CA GLY A 8 0.79 4.01 -10.75
C GLY A 8 0.98 2.70 -11.52
N GLY A 9 -0.04 1.84 -11.65
CA GLY A 9 0.06 0.57 -12.38
C GLY A 9 -0.77 -0.58 -11.80
N VAL A 10 -0.20 -1.79 -11.83
CA VAL A 10 -0.85 -3.01 -11.35
C VAL A 10 0.08 -3.80 -10.41
N SER A 11 -0.46 -4.26 -9.29
CA SER A 11 0.21 -5.21 -8.38
C SER A 11 -0.42 -6.58 -8.57
N MET A 12 0.42 -7.60 -8.78
CA MET A 12 -0.01 -9.00 -8.81
C MET A 12 0.35 -9.66 -7.49
N VAL A 13 -0.64 -10.20 -6.79
CA VAL A 13 -0.45 -10.78 -5.46
C VAL A 13 -1.06 -12.17 -5.38
N ASN A 14 -0.50 -13.03 -4.52
CA ASN A 14 -1.04 -14.36 -4.25
C ASN A 14 -1.73 -14.41 -2.87
N ARG A 15 -2.68 -13.50 -2.66
CA ARG A 15 -3.48 -13.39 -1.43
C ARG A 15 -4.89 -12.88 -1.76
N GLN A 16 -5.84 -13.12 -0.86
CA GLN A 16 -7.26 -12.80 -1.08
C GLN A 16 -7.70 -11.51 -0.40
N ASP A 17 -7.08 -11.16 0.73
CA ASP A 17 -7.34 -9.92 1.46
C ASP A 17 -6.98 -8.67 0.63
N ASP A 18 -7.40 -7.52 1.14
CA ASP A 18 -7.19 -6.23 0.50
C ASP A 18 -6.01 -5.48 1.13
N PRO A 19 -5.29 -4.67 0.34
CA PRO A 19 -4.26 -3.81 0.89
C PRO A 19 -4.88 -2.83 1.88
N THR A 20 -4.15 -2.51 2.94
CA THR A 20 -4.61 -1.58 3.98
C THR A 20 -3.87 -0.25 3.93
N TYR A 21 -2.88 -0.13 3.04
CA TYR A 21 -2.01 1.02 2.92
C TYR A 21 -1.75 1.37 1.45
N GLN A 22 -1.43 2.65 1.18
CA GLN A 22 -1.02 3.10 -0.14
C GLN A 22 0.10 4.15 -0.03
N CYS A 23 1.13 4.04 -0.88
CA CYS A 23 2.14 5.08 -0.99
C CYS A 23 1.54 6.39 -1.54
N THR A 24 1.97 7.53 -1.00
CA THR A 24 1.50 8.85 -1.45
C THR A 24 2.18 9.34 -2.74
N SER A 25 3.31 8.75 -3.12
CA SER A 25 4.10 9.14 -4.30
C SER A 25 3.90 8.18 -5.47
N CYS A 26 4.29 6.90 -5.34
CA CYS A 26 4.15 5.92 -6.42
C CYS A 26 2.78 5.24 -6.47
N TYR A 27 1.88 5.56 -5.53
CA TYR A 27 0.53 4.99 -5.41
C TYR A 27 0.45 3.46 -5.22
N LYS A 28 1.59 2.78 -5.03
CA LYS A 28 1.61 1.34 -4.85
C LYS A 28 0.84 0.96 -3.56
N PRO A 29 -0.10 0.01 -3.64
CA PRO A 29 -0.77 -0.54 -2.47
C PRO A 29 0.15 -1.49 -1.70
N TRP A 30 -0.02 -1.50 -0.38
CA TRP A 30 0.74 -2.34 0.55
C TRP A 30 -0.17 -3.00 1.58
N PHE A 31 0.23 -4.18 2.03
CA PHE A 31 -0.44 -4.92 3.10
C PHE A 31 0.21 -4.64 4.45
N GLN A 32 -0.53 -4.82 5.53
CA GLN A 32 -0.07 -4.47 6.88
C GLN A 32 1.22 -5.21 7.25
N ASP A 33 1.32 -6.49 6.90
CA ASP A 33 2.49 -7.34 7.12
C ASP A 33 3.72 -6.95 6.29
N GLU A 34 3.54 -6.26 5.16
CA GLU A 34 4.65 -5.75 4.34
C GLU A 34 5.23 -4.45 4.89
N ILE A 35 4.46 -3.73 5.71
CA ILE A 35 4.83 -2.41 6.23
C ILE A 35 5.37 -2.49 7.66
N PHE A 36 4.82 -3.38 8.47
CA PHE A 36 5.19 -3.50 9.88
C PHE A 36 5.95 -4.81 10.11
N THR A 37 7.22 -4.84 9.70
CA THR A 37 8.10 -6.01 9.85
C THR A 37 8.93 -6.01 11.14
N GLY A 38 8.82 -4.98 12.00
CA GLY A 38 9.50 -4.92 13.31
C GLY A 38 9.66 -3.50 13.85
N LEU A 39 9.75 -3.38 15.19
CA LEU A 39 9.93 -2.18 16.04
C LEU A 39 9.46 -0.84 15.42
N VAL A 40 8.17 -0.54 15.63
CA VAL A 40 7.53 0.78 15.72
C VAL A 40 8.35 1.95 15.15
N ILE A 41 8.41 2.06 13.83
CA ILE A 41 8.85 3.30 13.18
C ILE A 41 7.65 4.25 13.14
N MET A 42 7.81 5.45 13.69
CA MET A 42 6.75 6.44 13.93
C MET A 42 5.95 6.83 12.68
N GLN A 43 6.46 6.59 11.46
CA GLN A 43 5.71 6.67 10.21
C GLN A 43 6.23 5.61 9.21
N PRO A 44 5.34 4.77 8.65
CA PRO A 44 5.74 3.78 7.66
C PRO A 44 6.18 4.42 6.34
N GLN A 45 7.37 4.04 5.86
CA GLN A 45 7.91 4.46 4.56
C GLN A 45 7.67 3.40 3.49
N CYS A 46 7.44 3.84 2.26
CA CYS A 46 7.20 2.99 1.11
C CYS A 46 8.43 2.12 0.79
N PRO A 47 8.34 0.78 0.88
CA PRO A 47 9.47 -0.09 0.56
C PRO A 47 9.97 0.05 -0.88
N SER A 48 9.14 0.59 -1.79
CA SER A 48 9.50 0.77 -3.20
C SER A 48 10.13 2.12 -3.55
N CYS A 49 9.90 3.19 -2.77
CA CYS A 49 10.39 4.53 -3.13
C CYS A 49 10.72 5.45 -1.95
N GLY A 50 10.63 4.97 -0.70
CA GLY A 50 10.93 5.74 0.52
C GLY A 50 9.90 6.79 0.93
N ALA A 51 8.94 7.14 0.06
CA ALA A 51 7.92 8.13 0.37
C ALA A 51 6.94 7.66 1.46
N VAL A 52 6.21 8.61 2.06
CA VAL A 52 5.22 8.34 3.12
C VAL A 52 4.11 7.42 2.61
N ILE A 53 3.68 6.49 3.46
CA ILE A 53 2.52 5.64 3.24
C ILE A 53 1.34 6.18 4.05
N ARG A 54 0.15 6.21 3.43
CA ARG A 54 -1.12 6.49 4.11
C ARG A 54 -1.91 5.20 4.35
N LYS A 55 -2.72 5.18 5.41
CA LYS A 55 -3.69 4.12 5.66
C LYS A 55 -4.92 4.31 4.76
N LEU A 56 -5.46 3.21 4.26
CA LEU A 56 -6.72 3.20 3.51
C LEU A 56 -7.90 3.19 4.49
N THR A 57 -8.87 4.06 4.25
CA THR A 57 -10.13 4.15 5.00
C THR A 57 -11.29 4.26 4.01
N LYS A 58 -12.53 4.22 4.52
CA LYS A 58 -13.72 4.43 3.67
C LYS A 58 -13.70 5.80 2.99
N ASP A 59 -13.24 6.82 3.70
CA ASP A 59 -13.15 8.21 3.20
C ASP A 59 -11.91 8.46 2.33
N GLN A 60 -10.87 7.64 2.51
CA GLN A 60 -9.63 7.72 1.74
C GLN A 60 -9.32 6.35 1.10
N PRO A 61 -10.13 5.92 0.12
CA PRO A 61 -9.99 4.61 -0.51
C PRO A 61 -8.72 4.55 -1.36
N LEU A 62 -8.42 3.36 -1.91
CA LEU A 62 -7.32 3.18 -2.84
C LEU A 62 -7.44 4.12 -4.06
N ILE A 63 -6.38 4.86 -4.38
CA ILE A 63 -6.35 5.73 -5.56
C ILE A 63 -6.04 4.86 -6.79
N THR A 64 -6.99 4.79 -7.71
CA THR A 64 -6.94 3.92 -8.90
C THR A 64 -6.84 4.67 -10.24
N LYS A 65 -7.03 5.99 -10.26
CA LYS A 65 -6.94 6.86 -11.44
C LYS A 65 -6.20 8.14 -11.07
#